data_AF-A0A9D6VHD6-F1
#
_entry.id   AF-A0A9D6VHD6-F1
#
_cell.length_a   1.000
_cell.length_b   1.000
_cell.length_c   1.000
_cell.angle_alpha   90.00
_cell.angle_beta   90.00
_cell.angle_gamma   90.00
#
_symmetry.space_group_name_H-M   'P 1'
#
loop_
_entity.id
_entity.type
_entity.pdbx_description
1 polymer ?
#
loop_
_entity_poly.entity_id
_entity_poly.type
_entity_poly.pdbx_seq_one_letter_code
_entity_poly.pdbx_strand_id
1 'polypeptide(L)'
;MSKTKPYFHDRLILLILSINTFLAAALIITALLPLSDPNAGFIREYRSNLGLDGYRAGDIKDVISFAVFAIVIYVFQIYSSMKVYHIHKRLSMVILLLTLITLIFGLLACNALLSLR
;
A
#
# COMPACT_ATOMS: atom_id res chain seq x y z
N MET A 1 -34.56 20.42 7.43
CA MET A 1 -34.23 19.01 7.11
C MET A 1 -32.86 18.98 6.45
N SER A 2 -31.81 18.64 7.20
CA SER A 2 -30.43 18.65 6.70
C SER A 2 -30.26 17.49 5.71
N LYS A 3 -30.23 17.79 4.40
CA LYS A 3 -29.94 16.78 3.37
C LYS A 3 -28.52 16.26 3.59
N THR A 4 -28.40 15.01 4.04
CA THR A 4 -27.14 14.28 4.08
C THR A 4 -26.54 14.28 2.68
N LYS A 5 -25.47 15.06 2.47
CA LYS A 5 -24.77 15.11 1.18
C LYS A 5 -24.26 13.70 0.82
N PRO A 6 -24.41 13.26 -0.45
CA PRO A 6 -23.94 11.94 -0.87
C PRO A 6 -22.40 11.84 -0.76
N TYR A 7 -21.90 10.62 -0.55
CA TYR A 7 -20.47 10.31 -0.33
C TYR A 7 -19.56 10.95 -1.38
N PHE A 8 -19.93 10.82 -2.66
CA PHE A 8 -19.21 11.39 -3.80
C PHE A 8 -19.42 12.90 -4.03
N HIS A 9 -20.03 13.60 -3.07
CA HIS A 9 -20.18 15.06 -3.11
C HIS A 9 -19.37 15.77 -2.03
N ASP A 10 -18.74 15.00 -1.13
CA ASP A 10 -17.94 15.53 -0.06
C ASP A 10 -16.50 15.70 -0.56
N ARG A 11 -16.10 16.95 -0.84
CA ARG A 11 -14.80 17.29 -1.44
C ARG A 11 -13.63 16.75 -0.61
N LEU A 12 -13.75 16.73 0.71
CA LEU A 12 -12.70 16.21 1.59
C LEU A 12 -12.54 14.69 1.45
N ILE A 13 -13.64 13.96 1.34
CA ILE A 13 -13.59 12.50 1.17
C ILE A 13 -13.04 12.14 -0.20
N LEU A 14 -13.48 12.83 -1.25
CA LEU A 14 -12.92 12.66 -2.59
C LEU A 14 -11.42 12.96 -2.62
N LEU A 15 -10.99 14.01 -1.93
CA LEU A 15 -9.58 14.38 -1.82
C LEU A 15 -8.78 13.26 -1.13
N ILE A 16 -9.20 12.81 0.06
CA ILE A 16 -8.48 11.75 0.78
C ILE A 16 -8.51 10.42 0.00
N LEU A 17 -9.64 10.10 -0.64
CA LEU A 17 -9.75 8.92 -1.48
C LEU A 17 -8.80 8.98 -2.69
N SER A 18 -8.68 10.14 -3.35
CA SER A 18 -7.73 10.33 -4.46
C SER A 18 -6.28 10.16 -4.01
N ILE A 19 -5.93 10.69 -2.83
CA ILE A 19 -4.59 10.51 -2.23
C ILE A 19 -4.33 9.03 -1.98
N ASN A 20 -5.26 8.31 -1.35
CA ASN A 20 -5.10 6.87 -1.11
C ASN A 20 -5.01 6.07 -2.41
N THR A 21 -5.76 6.46 -3.44
CA THR A 21 -5.69 5.84 -4.78
C THR A 21 -4.31 6.03 -5.38
N PHE A 22 -3.77 7.25 -5.31
CA PHE A 22 -2.44 7.56 -5.81
C PHE A 22 -1.36 6.78 -5.04
N LEU A 23 -1.45 6.71 -3.71
CA LEU A 23 -0.50 5.94 -2.89
C LEU A 23 -0.56 4.43 -3.19
N ALA A 24 -1.76 3.87 -3.34
CA ALA A 24 -1.93 2.46 -3.68
C ALA A 24 -1.32 2.16 -5.06
N ALA A 25 -1.57 3.03 -6.06
CA ALA A 25 -0.97 2.90 -7.38
C ALA A 25 0.56 3.02 -7.32
N ALA A 26 1.10 3.98 -6.58
CA ALA A 26 2.54 4.16 -6.39
C ALA A 26 3.19 2.94 -5.74
N LEU A 27 2.56 2.37 -4.70
CA LEU A 27 3.03 1.15 -4.05
C LEU A 27 3.04 -0.05 -5.02
N ILE A 28 1.97 -0.23 -5.80
CA ILE A 28 1.87 -1.31 -6.81
C ILE A 28 2.95 -1.14 -7.87
N ILE A 29 3.12 0.05 -8.44
CA ILE A 29 4.15 0.32 -9.45
C ILE A 29 5.54 0.05 -8.87
N THR A 30 5.81 0.55 -7.66
CA THR A 30 7.10 0.35 -6.99
C THR A 30 7.39 -1.13 -6.74
N ALA A 31 6.38 -1.89 -6.33
CA ALA A 31 6.49 -3.34 -6.15
C ALA A 31 6.62 -4.11 -7.47
N LEU A 32 6.11 -3.59 -8.59
CA LEU A 32 6.21 -4.23 -9.91
C LEU A 32 7.50 -3.88 -10.67
N LEU A 33 8.12 -2.73 -10.40
CA LEU A 33 9.37 -2.30 -11.06
C LEU A 33 10.45 -3.41 -11.11
N PRO A 34 10.71 -4.16 -10.03
CA PRO A 34 11.71 -5.22 -10.03
C PRO A 34 11.45 -6.38 -10.98
N LEU A 35 10.20 -6.65 -11.34
CA LEU A 35 9.85 -7.73 -12.26
C LEU A 35 10.38 -7.49 -13.67
N SER A 36 10.69 -6.24 -14.00
CA SER A 36 11.15 -5.85 -15.32
C SER A 36 12.61 -6.24 -15.59
N ASP A 37 13.37 -6.60 -14.55
CA ASP A 37 14.77 -7.00 -14.67
C ASP A 37 14.93 -8.48 -14.28
N PRO A 38 15.29 -9.39 -15.22
CA PRO A 38 15.44 -10.81 -14.94
C PRO A 38 16.59 -11.16 -13.97
N ASN A 39 17.57 -10.26 -13.81
CA ASN A 39 18.72 -10.46 -12.91
C ASN A 39 18.52 -9.78 -11.55
N ALA A 40 17.30 -9.34 -11.28
CA ALA A 40 16.86 -8.66 -10.08
C ALA A 40 16.83 -9.54 -8.81
N GLY A 41 17.97 -10.04 -8.34
CA GLY A 41 18.06 -10.59 -6.98
C GLY A 41 17.94 -9.48 -5.93
N PHE A 42 17.21 -9.70 -4.83
CA PHE A 42 17.20 -8.81 -3.65
C PHE A 42 17.93 -9.47 -2.51
N ILE A 43 18.78 -8.79 -1.75
CA ILE A 43 19.46 -9.45 -0.62
C ILE A 43 18.46 -9.59 0.54
N ARG A 44 17.98 -10.83 0.81
CA ARG A 44 16.98 -11.10 1.86
C ARG A 44 17.60 -11.43 3.22
N GLU A 45 18.76 -12.08 3.22
CA GLU A 45 19.44 -12.53 4.43
C GLU A 45 20.96 -12.37 4.25
N TYR A 46 21.62 -11.74 5.23
CA TYR A 46 23.08 -11.85 5.40
C TYR A 46 23.37 -12.94 6.41
N ARG A 47 23.80 -14.12 5.94
CA ARG A 47 24.27 -15.20 6.83
C ARG A 47 25.76 -15.05 7.05
N SER A 48 26.14 -14.51 8.20
CA SER A 48 27.56 -14.37 8.62
C SER A 48 28.33 -15.69 8.66
N ASN A 49 27.63 -16.83 8.74
CA ASN A 49 28.22 -18.17 8.80
C ASN A 49 28.66 -18.75 7.42
N LEU A 50 28.39 -18.08 6.30
CA LEU A 50 28.69 -18.56 4.93
C LEU A 50 29.71 -17.70 4.16
N GLY A 51 30.34 -16.70 4.81
CA GLY A 51 31.30 -15.82 4.15
C GLY A 51 30.67 -14.96 3.04
N LEU A 52 31.47 -14.58 2.04
CA LEU A 52 31.08 -13.68 0.93
C LEU A 52 29.93 -14.20 0.04
N ASP A 53 29.58 -15.48 0.13
CA ASP A 53 28.50 -16.16 -0.62
C ASP A 53 27.19 -16.31 0.18
N GLY A 54 27.11 -15.71 1.38
CA GLY A 54 25.95 -15.81 2.28
C GLY A 54 24.72 -15.00 1.87
N TYR A 55 24.73 -14.38 0.69
CA TYR A 55 23.63 -13.56 0.18
C TYR A 55 22.59 -14.42 -0.53
N ARG A 56 21.48 -14.73 0.16
CA ARG A 56 20.32 -15.29 -0.54
C ARG A 56 19.55 -14.17 -1.22
N ALA A 57 19.51 -14.22 -2.55
CA ALA A 57 18.54 -13.47 -3.35
C ALA A 57 17.13 -13.88 -2.93
N GLY A 58 16.36 -12.95 -2.35
CA GLY A 58 14.96 -13.07 -2.04
C GLY A 58 14.14 -13.28 -3.30
N ASP A 59 13.11 -14.10 -3.17
CA ASP A 59 12.23 -14.46 -4.26
C ASP A 59 11.35 -13.26 -4.61
N ILE A 60 11.16 -13.01 -5.91
CA ILE A 60 10.32 -11.95 -6.48
C ILE A 60 8.90 -11.98 -5.88
N LYS A 61 8.46 -13.17 -5.44
CA LYS A 61 7.18 -13.40 -4.76
C LYS A 61 6.96 -12.52 -3.53
N ASP A 62 8.02 -12.19 -2.79
CA ASP A 62 7.90 -11.32 -1.61
C ASP A 62 7.49 -9.91 -2.01
N VAL A 63 8.04 -9.40 -3.10
CA VAL A 63 7.71 -8.07 -3.62
C VAL A 63 6.30 -8.07 -4.21
N ILE A 64 5.90 -9.13 -4.91
CA ILE A 64 4.52 -9.30 -5.41
C ILE A 64 3.51 -9.28 -4.25
N SER A 65 3.86 -9.83 -3.08
CA SER A 65 2.97 -9.83 -1.91
C SER A 65 2.61 -8.42 -1.44
N PHE A 66 3.50 -7.43 -1.57
CA PHE A 66 3.21 -6.02 -1.28
C PHE A 66 2.19 -5.41 -2.26
N ALA A 67 2.29 -5.75 -3.55
CA ALA A 67 1.30 -5.30 -4.54
C ALA A 67 -0.09 -5.90 -4.25
N VAL A 68 -0.16 -7.20 -3.95
CA VAL A 68 -1.43 -7.85 -3.57
C VAL A 68 -2.00 -7.24 -2.29
N PHE A 69 -1.15 -7.03 -1.28
CA PHE A 69 -1.53 -6.38 -0.03
C PHE A 69 -2.11 -4.98 -0.25
N ALA A 70 -1.47 -4.17 -1.10
CA ALA A 70 -1.94 -2.83 -1.47
C ALA A 70 -3.35 -2.87 -2.08
N ILE A 71 -3.59 -3.79 -3.01
CA ILE A 71 -4.90 -3.97 -3.66
C ILE A 71 -5.97 -4.36 -2.64
N VAL A 72 -5.69 -5.36 -1.81
CA VAL A 72 -6.65 -5.87 -0.82
C VAL A 72 -7.03 -4.77 0.17
N ILE A 73 -6.06 -4.04 0.70
CA ILE A 73 -6.30 -2.94 1.64
C ILE A 73 -7.09 -1.82 0.99
N TYR A 74 -6.73 -1.43 -0.24
CA TYR A 74 -7.39 -0.34 -0.94
C TYR A 74 -8.87 -0.67 -1.23
N VAL A 75 -9.16 -1.89 -1.69
CA VAL A 75 -10.55 -2.35 -1.90
C VAL A 75 -11.31 -2.41 -0.58
N PHE A 76 -10.70 -2.96 0.47
CA PHE A 76 -11.31 -3.07 1.79
C PHE A 76 -11.62 -1.69 2.40
N GLN A 77 -10.72 -0.72 2.19
CA GLN A 77 -10.88 0.68 2.57
C GLN A 77 -12.09 1.30 1.88
N ILE A 78 -12.21 1.19 0.55
CA ILE A 78 -13.34 1.77 -0.19
C ILE A 78 -14.65 1.21 0.34
N TYR A 79 -14.74 -0.12 0.45
CA TYR A 79 -15.94 -0.78 0.93
C TYR A 79 -16.31 -0.35 2.37
N SER A 80 -15.33 -0.36 3.28
CA SER A 80 -15.52 0.05 4.67
C SER A 80 -15.90 1.53 4.79
N SER A 81 -15.26 2.40 4.01
CA SER A 81 -15.54 3.83 4.02
C SER A 81 -16.95 4.14 3.50
N MET A 82 -17.39 3.48 2.43
CA MET A 82 -18.76 3.64 1.90
C MET A 82 -19.81 3.19 2.91
N LYS A 83 -19.60 2.04 3.55
CA LYS A 83 -20.54 1.50 4.55
C LYS A 83 -20.63 2.39 5.80
N VAL A 84 -19.48 2.87 6.29
CA VAL A 84 -19.40 3.66 7.52
C VAL A 84 -19.85 5.11 7.32
N TYR A 85 -19.72 5.66 6.10
CA TYR A 85 -20.23 7.00 5.81
C TYR A 85 -21.73 7.15 6.00
N HIS A 86 -22.48 6.06 5.78
CA HIS A 86 -23.93 6.06 5.99
C HIS A 86 -24.32 6.19 7.47
N ILE A 87 -23.44 5.74 8.38
CA ILE A 87 -23.67 5.77 9.83
C ILE A 87 -23.13 7.09 10.42
N HIS A 88 -21.82 7.34 10.27
CA HIS A 88 -21.18 8.55 10.80
C HIS A 88 -20.04 9.04 9.90
N LYS A 89 -20.18 10.27 9.36
CA LYS A 89 -19.16 10.93 8.54
C LYS A 89 -17.76 10.97 9.19
N ARG A 90 -17.70 11.19 10.51
CA ARG A 90 -16.43 11.25 11.26
C ARG A 90 -15.68 9.92 11.24
N LEU A 91 -16.38 8.79 11.40
CA LEU A 91 -15.75 7.47 11.38
C LEU A 91 -15.22 7.12 9.99
N SER A 92 -15.92 7.51 8.93
CA SER A 92 -15.43 7.32 7.56
C SER A 92 -14.13 8.09 7.29
N MET A 93 -13.97 9.31 7.83
CA MET A 93 -12.73 10.08 7.70
C MET A 93 -11.57 9.43 8.46
N VAL A 94 -11.82 8.89 9.66
CA VAL A 94 -10.80 8.18 10.44
C VAL A 94 -10.32 6.94 9.70
N ILE A 95 -11.21 6.16 9.10
CA ILE A 95 -10.85 4.97 8.30
C ILE A 95 -9.97 5.38 7.12
N LEU A 96 -10.35 6.42 6.38
CA LEU A 96 -9.57 6.90 5.23
C LEU A 96 -8.17 7.40 5.63
N LEU A 97 -8.05 8.10 6.76
CA LEU A 97 -6.78 8.55 7.31
C LEU A 97 -5.90 7.40 7.81
N LEU A 98 -6.51 6.40 8.46
CA LEU A 98 -5.78 5.23 8.92
C LEU A 98 -5.19 4.45 7.74
N THR A 99 -5.97 4.29 6.66
CA THR A 99 -5.47 3.64 5.45
C THR A 99 -4.36 4.43 4.78
N LEU A 100 -4.42 5.77 4.79
CA LEU A 100 -3.34 6.61 4.30
C LEU A 100 -2.03 6.28 5.02
N ILE A 101 -2.07 6.20 6.35
CA ILE A 101 -0.90 5.84 7.18
C ILE A 101 -0.40 4.43 6.81
N THR A 102 -1.31 3.45 6.68
CA THR A 102 -0.95 2.08 6.32
C THR A 102 -0.27 1.99 4.94
N LEU A 103 -0.79 2.72 3.94
CA LEU A 103 -0.20 2.74 2.60
C LEU A 103 1.18 3.40 2.59
N ILE A 104 1.39 4.47 3.36
CA ILE A 104 2.71 5.10 3.53
C ILE A 104 3.71 4.11 4.12
N PHE A 105 3.33 3.40 5.19
CA PHE A 105 4.18 2.37 5.80
C PHE A 105 4.50 1.24 4.82
N GLY A 106 3.53 0.79 4.03
CA GLY A 106 3.74 -0.21 2.99
C GLY A 106 4.74 0.26 1.92
N LEU A 107 4.66 1.53 1.52
CA LEU A 107 5.57 2.13 0.54
C LEU A 107 6.99 2.29 1.10
N LEU A 108 7.13 2.71 2.36
CA LEU A 108 8.42 2.75 3.04
C LEU A 108 9.05 1.36 3.17
N ALA A 109 8.29 0.35 3.58
CA ALA A 109 8.77 -1.01 3.71
C ALA A 109 9.20 -1.60 2.35
N CYS A 110 8.39 -1.38 1.30
CA CYS A 110 8.73 -1.79 -0.05
C CYS A 110 10.01 -1.10 -0.54
N ASN A 111 10.12 0.22 -0.36
CA ASN A 111 11.32 0.96 -0.77
C ASN A 111 12.57 0.54 0.03
N ALA A 112 12.45 0.30 1.34
CA ALA A 112 13.56 -0.19 2.16
C ALA A 112 14.08 -1.55 1.68
N LEU A 113 13.18 -2.47 1.30
CA LEU A 113 13.56 -3.75 0.70
C LEU A 113 14.23 -3.59 -0.66
N LEU A 114 13.75 -2.65 -1.49
CA LEU A 114 14.35 -2.37 -2.80
C LEU A 114 15.72 -1.68 -2.69
N SER A 115 15.91 -0.82 -1.70
CA SER A 115 17.18 -0.13 -1.45
C SER A 115 18.26 -1.06 -0.88
N LEU A 116 17.88 -2.21 -0.33
CA LEU A 116 18.80 -3.24 0.17
C LEU A 116 19.33 -4.18 -0.93
N ARG A 117 18.94 -3.93 -2.18
CA ARG A 117 19.36 -4.65 -3.37
C ARG A 117 20.81 -4.34 -3.75
#